data_AF-A0A9E0GRB6-F1
#
_entry.id   AF-A0A9E0GRB6-F1
#
_cell.length_a   1.000
_cell.length_b   1.000
_cell.length_c   1.000
_cell.angle_alpha   90.00
_cell.angle_beta   90.00
_cell.angle_gamma   90.00
#
_symmetry.space_group_name_H-M   'P 1'
#
loop_
_entity.id
_entity.type
_entity.pdbx_description
1 polymer ?
#
loop_
_entity_poly.entity_id
_entity_poly.type
_entity_poly.pdbx_seq_one_letter_code
_entity_poly.pdbx_strand_id
1 'polypeptide(L)'
;MGILLQNRRSFLILSLLVGILLLFAACSADPSVQLISPEMDFSVGEQLVEAKPTPTPEILDITSLTTDEIFAGLPADIAAAIQAGDAAAGEQIAQLNGCIGCHSLEKGGVLVGPSWYGIANQSIKRVPGESPAFYLYHSVANPGDFVVDGYPAGVMPATYADSLSTEDMGNLIAYLLTFTGQ
;
A
#
# COMPACT_ATOMS: atom_id res chain seq x y z
N MET A 1 32.28 71.79 13.21
CA MET A 1 31.45 71.24 12.11
C MET A 1 31.05 69.76 12.28
N GLY A 2 31.71 68.95 13.14
CA GLY A 2 31.45 67.50 13.22
C GLY A 2 30.24 67.04 14.06
N ILE A 3 29.86 67.78 15.11
CA ILE A 3 28.83 67.34 16.07
C ILE A 3 27.42 67.39 15.48
N LEU A 4 27.11 68.38 14.63
CA LEU A 4 25.80 68.50 13.96
C LEU A 4 25.55 67.38 12.93
N LEU A 5 26.59 66.92 12.23
CA LEU A 5 26.47 65.83 11.24
C LEU A 5 26.25 64.47 11.92
N GLN A 6 26.87 64.25 13.08
CA GLN A 6 26.70 63.02 13.86
C GLN A 6 25.29 62.92 14.45
N ASN A 7 24.75 64.02 14.99
CA ASN A 7 23.38 64.05 15.50
C ASN A 7 22.36 63.78 14.38
N ARG A 8 22.53 64.38 13.19
CA ARG A 8 21.63 64.14 12.04
C ARG A 8 21.67 62.70 11.55
N ARG A 9 22.84 62.05 11.56
CA ARG A 9 22.97 60.62 11.20
C ARG A 9 22.31 59.71 12.22
N SER A 10 22.49 59.98 13.52
CA SER A 10 21.83 59.23 14.59
C SER A 10 20.30 59.38 14.56
N PHE A 11 19.79 60.58 14.27
CA PHE A 11 18.35 60.80 14.10
C PHE A 11 17.79 60.05 12.88
N LEU A 12 18.50 60.05 11.75
CA LEU A 12 18.06 59.31 10.55
C LEU A 12 18.04 57.79 10.78
N ILE A 13 19.05 57.24 11.47
CA ILE A 13 19.10 55.81 11.80
C ILE A 13 17.99 55.43 12.78
N LEU A 14 17.72 56.26 13.80
CA LEU A 14 16.65 56.01 14.75
C LEU A 14 15.27 56.09 14.08
N SER A 15 15.04 57.07 13.20
CA SER A 15 13.79 57.16 12.42
C SER A 15 13.62 55.98 11.47
N LEU A 16 14.70 55.48 10.85
CA LEU A 16 14.65 54.30 9.99
C LEU A 16 14.32 53.04 10.79
N LEU A 17 14.95 52.84 11.95
CA LEU A 17 14.69 51.69 12.83
C LEU A 17 13.26 51.69 13.40
N VAL A 18 12.75 52.86 13.81
CA VAL A 18 11.35 52.99 14.27
C VAL A 18 10.37 52.75 13.12
N GLY A 19 10.66 53.23 11.92
CA GLY A 19 9.83 52.97 10.73
C GLY A 19 9.79 51.49 10.34
N ILE A 20 10.93 50.79 10.39
CA ILE A 20 11.01 49.35 10.13
C ILE A 20 10.25 48.55 11.20
N LEU A 21 10.36 48.93 12.48
CA LEU A 21 9.63 48.27 13.57
C LEU A 21 8.10 48.43 13.43
N LEU A 22 7.63 49.59 12.96
CA LEU A 22 6.21 49.84 12.70
C LEU A 22 5.69 49.07 11.47
N LEU A 23 6.53 48.80 10.48
CA LEU A 23 6.17 47.98 9.30
C LEU A 23 5.94 46.50 9.66
N PHE A 24 6.70 45.94 10.62
CA PHE A 24 6.51 44.54 11.04
C PHE A 24 5.27 44.31 11.92
N ALA A 25 4.78 45.33 12.63
CA ALA A 25 3.57 45.23 13.46
C ALA A 25 2.26 45.22 12.64
N ALA A 26 2.30 45.58 11.36
CA ALA A 26 1.11 45.65 10.50
C ALA A 26 0.71 44.31 9.85
N CYS A 27 1.49 43.23 10.07
CA CYS A 27 1.23 41.92 9.47
C CYS A 27 0.82 40.83 10.48
N SER A 28 0.42 41.18 11.71
CA SER A 28 -0.17 40.18 12.61
C SER A 28 -1.59 39.85 12.18
N ALA A 29 -1.85 38.60 11.82
CA ALA A 29 -3.20 38.09 11.63
C ALA A 29 -4.02 38.30 12.91
N ASP A 30 -5.19 38.93 12.80
CA ASP A 30 -6.11 39.14 13.92
C ASP A 30 -6.73 37.79 14.31
N PRO A 31 -6.43 37.24 15.51
CA PRO A 31 -6.96 35.94 15.94
C PRO A 31 -8.46 36.01 16.28
N SER A 32 -9.07 37.19 16.22
CA SER A 32 -10.48 37.44 16.53
C SER A 32 -11.39 37.38 15.30
N VAL A 33 -10.82 37.32 14.09
CA VAL A 33 -11.59 37.20 12.85
C VAL A 33 -12.05 35.76 12.72
N GLN A 34 -13.38 35.56 12.71
CA GLN A 34 -13.95 34.26 12.35
C GLN A 34 -13.49 33.90 10.94
N LEU A 35 -12.76 32.79 10.79
CA LEU A 35 -12.25 32.24 9.52
C LEU A 35 -13.37 31.66 8.63
N ILE A 36 -14.58 32.21 8.71
CA ILE A 36 -15.70 31.81 7.87
C ILE A 36 -15.66 32.72 6.66
N SER A 37 -15.37 32.15 5.49
CA SER A 37 -15.36 32.85 4.21
C SER A 37 -16.68 33.64 4.03
N PRO A 38 -16.64 34.98 3.87
CA PRO A 38 -17.84 35.80 3.80
C PRO A 38 -18.69 35.60 2.52
N GLU A 39 -18.28 34.71 1.62
CA GLU A 39 -18.98 34.41 0.36
C GLU A 39 -19.58 32.99 0.32
N MET A 40 -19.90 32.40 1.48
CA MET A 40 -20.79 31.24 1.52
C MET A 40 -22.23 31.72 1.35
N ASP A 41 -22.60 32.02 0.11
CA ASP A 41 -23.99 32.24 -0.29
C ASP A 41 -24.78 30.93 -0.17
N PHE A 42 -25.47 30.76 0.95
CA PHE A 42 -26.40 29.65 1.19
C PHE A 42 -27.75 29.83 0.49
N SER A 43 -27.89 30.78 -0.46
CA SER A 43 -29.14 30.95 -1.24
C SER A 43 -29.25 30.00 -2.45
N VAL A 44 -28.25 29.16 -2.71
CA VAL A 44 -28.39 28.01 -3.61
C VAL A 44 -29.26 26.99 -2.88
N GLY A 45 -30.54 26.98 -3.21
CA GLY A 45 -31.56 26.14 -2.58
C GLY A 45 -31.11 24.69 -2.42
N GLU A 46 -31.67 24.01 -1.40
CA GLU A 46 -31.50 22.58 -1.14
C GLU A 46 -31.68 21.77 -2.44
N GLN A 47 -30.60 21.61 -3.18
CA GLN A 47 -30.54 20.60 -4.20
C GLN A 47 -30.31 19.31 -3.44
N LEU A 48 -31.40 18.57 -3.24
CA LEU A 48 -31.36 17.19 -2.82
C LEU A 48 -30.52 16.43 -3.85
N VAL A 49 -29.21 16.37 -3.61
CA VAL A 49 -28.33 15.46 -4.32
C VAL A 49 -28.64 14.10 -3.73
N GLU A 50 -29.46 13.34 -4.44
CA GLU A 50 -29.67 11.93 -4.12
C GLU A 50 -28.30 11.25 -4.16
N ALA A 51 -27.80 10.88 -2.97
CA ALA A 51 -26.57 10.13 -2.86
C ALA A 51 -26.79 8.79 -3.56
N LYS A 52 -26.27 8.65 -4.79
CA LYS A 52 -26.23 7.35 -5.45
C LYS A 52 -25.52 6.40 -4.47
N PRO A 53 -26.13 5.27 -4.09
CA PRO A 53 -25.48 4.34 -3.19
C PRO A 53 -24.14 3.95 -3.79
N THR A 54 -23.07 4.21 -3.04
CA THR A 54 -21.76 3.62 -3.33
C THR A 54 -21.98 2.11 -3.32
N PRO A 55 -21.70 1.39 -4.42
CA PRO A 55 -21.85 -0.05 -4.42
C PRO A 55 -21.06 -0.61 -3.24
N THR A 56 -21.70 -1.48 -2.45
CA THR A 56 -21.03 -2.22 -1.38
C THR A 56 -19.76 -2.84 -1.97
N PRO A 57 -18.57 -2.65 -1.35
CA PRO A 57 -17.37 -3.30 -1.81
C PRO A 57 -17.65 -4.80 -1.91
N GLU A 58 -17.64 -5.33 -3.12
CA GLU A 58 -17.76 -6.76 -3.32
C GLU A 58 -16.62 -7.42 -2.56
N ILE A 59 -16.95 -8.35 -1.65
CA ILE A 59 -15.92 -9.14 -0.99
C ILE A 59 -15.25 -9.93 -2.11
N LEU A 60 -14.01 -9.56 -2.43
CA LEU A 60 -13.23 -10.25 -3.45
C LEU A 60 -12.95 -11.67 -2.96
N ASP A 61 -13.70 -12.62 -3.51
CA ASP A 61 -13.55 -14.06 -3.30
C ASP A 61 -13.02 -14.66 -4.59
N ILE A 62 -11.92 -15.41 -4.50
CA ILE A 62 -11.30 -16.06 -5.65
C ILE A 62 -12.27 -17.01 -6.36
N THR A 63 -13.28 -17.53 -5.66
CA THR A 63 -14.30 -18.41 -6.24
C THR A 63 -15.24 -17.71 -7.23
N SER A 64 -15.30 -16.38 -7.23
CA SER A 64 -16.08 -15.61 -8.22
C SER A 64 -15.29 -15.28 -9.49
N LEU A 65 -13.97 -15.53 -9.50
CA LEU A 65 -13.12 -15.29 -10.66
C LEU A 65 -13.16 -16.46 -11.66
N THR A 66 -13.05 -16.12 -12.93
CA THR A 66 -12.81 -17.09 -14.00
C THR A 66 -11.37 -17.63 -13.94
N THR A 67 -11.14 -18.78 -14.57
CA THR A 67 -9.79 -19.36 -14.73
C THR A 67 -8.83 -18.35 -15.37
N ASP A 68 -9.23 -17.67 -16.44
CA ASP A 68 -8.37 -16.69 -17.11
C ASP A 68 -8.01 -15.52 -16.17
N GLU A 69 -8.94 -15.05 -15.33
CA GLU A 69 -8.68 -14.01 -14.34
C GLU A 69 -7.75 -14.48 -13.22
N ILE A 70 -7.78 -15.75 -12.82
CA ILE A 70 -6.89 -16.31 -11.80
C ILE A 70 -5.46 -16.42 -12.34
N PHE A 71 -5.29 -16.84 -13.60
CA PHE A 71 -3.99 -17.22 -14.17
C PHE A 71 -3.38 -16.19 -15.14
N ALA A 72 -4.03 -15.04 -15.36
CA ALA A 72 -3.55 -14.01 -16.28
C ALA A 72 -2.10 -13.55 -15.98
N GLY A 73 -1.29 -13.40 -17.03
CA GLY A 73 0.08 -12.88 -16.94
C GLY A 73 1.15 -13.92 -16.58
N LEU A 74 0.77 -15.14 -16.23
CA LEU A 74 1.74 -16.22 -15.97
C LEU A 74 2.43 -16.73 -17.24
N PRO A 75 3.69 -17.17 -17.14
CA PRO A 75 4.30 -18.03 -18.16
C PRO A 75 3.43 -19.27 -18.41
N ALA A 76 3.33 -19.70 -19.67
CA ALA A 76 2.39 -20.75 -20.06
C ALA A 76 2.67 -22.10 -19.38
N ASP A 77 3.93 -22.44 -19.18
CA ASP A 77 4.38 -23.65 -18.47
C ASP A 77 4.04 -23.58 -16.97
N ILE A 78 4.23 -22.43 -16.33
CA ILE A 78 3.83 -22.21 -14.94
C ILE A 78 2.31 -22.29 -14.79
N ALA A 79 1.55 -21.62 -15.65
CA ALA A 79 0.09 -21.67 -15.62
C ALA A 79 -0.44 -23.11 -15.76
N ALA A 80 0.14 -23.89 -16.68
CA ALA A 80 -0.19 -25.30 -16.84
C ALA A 80 0.17 -26.14 -15.60
N ALA A 81 1.34 -25.89 -15.01
CA ALA A 81 1.79 -26.60 -13.80
C ALA A 81 0.89 -26.32 -12.59
N ILE A 82 0.44 -25.08 -12.39
CA ILE A 82 -0.47 -24.74 -11.29
C ILE A 82 -1.85 -25.38 -11.51
N GLN A 83 -2.38 -25.35 -12.74
CA GLN A 83 -3.68 -25.97 -13.06
C GLN A 83 -3.67 -27.49 -12.91
N ALA A 84 -2.53 -28.14 -13.17
CA ALA A 84 -2.34 -29.56 -12.95
C ALA A 84 -1.89 -29.90 -11.51
N GLY A 85 -1.65 -28.90 -10.67
CA GLY A 85 -1.01 -29.05 -9.38
C GLY A 85 -1.85 -29.81 -8.36
N ASP A 86 -1.19 -30.62 -7.54
CA ASP A 86 -1.77 -31.30 -6.39
C ASP A 86 -1.48 -30.49 -5.11
N ALA A 87 -2.53 -29.97 -4.48
CA ALA A 87 -2.42 -29.22 -3.24
C ALA A 87 -1.80 -30.03 -2.09
N ALA A 88 -2.00 -31.36 -2.04
CA ALA A 88 -1.39 -32.20 -1.01
C ALA A 88 0.11 -32.36 -1.23
N ALA A 89 0.57 -32.43 -2.49
CA ALA A 89 1.99 -32.36 -2.82
C ALA A 89 2.54 -30.96 -2.50
N GLY A 90 1.79 -29.89 -2.79
CA GLY A 90 2.15 -28.52 -2.46
C GLY A 90 2.35 -28.28 -0.97
N GLU A 91 1.53 -28.90 -0.12
CA GLU A 91 1.73 -28.90 1.34
C GLU A 91 3.07 -29.53 1.72
N GLN A 92 3.43 -30.68 1.13
CA GLN A 92 4.71 -31.33 1.37
C GLN A 92 5.88 -30.45 0.91
N ILE A 93 5.77 -29.79 -0.25
CA ILE A 93 6.76 -28.82 -0.72
C ILE A 93 6.92 -27.68 0.27
N ALA A 94 5.82 -27.12 0.78
CA ALA A 94 5.85 -26.04 1.77
C ALA A 94 6.55 -26.46 3.08
N GLN A 95 6.34 -27.70 3.52
CA GLN A 95 7.00 -28.26 4.71
C GLN A 95 8.50 -28.50 4.48
N LEU A 96 8.85 -29.18 3.38
CA LEU A 96 10.23 -29.57 3.08
C LEU A 96 11.14 -28.38 2.75
N ASN A 97 10.57 -27.30 2.21
CA ASN A 97 11.32 -26.08 1.86
C ASN A 97 11.27 -25.00 2.96
N GLY A 98 10.73 -25.34 4.14
CA GLY A 98 10.78 -24.48 5.33
C GLY A 98 9.80 -23.31 5.33
N CYS A 99 8.85 -23.25 4.39
CA CYS A 99 7.92 -22.14 4.24
C CYS A 99 7.10 -21.92 5.53
N ILE A 100 6.59 -23.01 6.11
CA ILE A 100 5.78 -22.98 7.34
C ILE A 100 6.57 -22.63 8.61
N GLY A 101 7.91 -22.55 8.53
CA GLY A 101 8.74 -22.03 9.61
C GLY A 101 8.67 -20.50 9.72
N CYS A 102 8.33 -19.83 8.62
CA CYS A 102 8.23 -18.37 8.54
C CYS A 102 6.81 -17.88 8.30
N HIS A 103 5.93 -18.69 7.69
CA HIS A 103 4.55 -18.32 7.38
C HIS A 103 3.57 -19.13 8.22
N SER A 104 2.65 -18.45 8.91
CA SER A 104 1.59 -19.10 9.67
C SER A 104 0.44 -19.53 8.76
N LEU A 105 -0.27 -20.61 9.12
CA LEU A 105 -1.54 -20.98 8.49
C LEU A 105 -2.75 -20.42 9.26
N GLU A 106 -2.52 -19.89 10.45
CA GLU A 106 -3.56 -19.44 11.37
C GLU A 106 -3.99 -18.00 11.08
N LYS A 107 -5.27 -17.72 11.33
CA LYS A 107 -5.81 -16.37 11.24
C LYS A 107 -5.10 -15.44 12.23
N GLY A 108 -4.48 -14.39 11.69
CA GLY A 108 -3.75 -13.41 12.49
C GLY A 108 -2.42 -13.92 13.06
N GLY A 109 -1.94 -15.09 12.63
CA GLY A 109 -0.62 -15.60 13.00
C GLY A 109 0.48 -14.71 12.41
N VAL A 110 1.22 -14.02 13.28
CA VAL A 110 2.37 -13.20 12.89
C VAL A 110 3.64 -13.97 13.22
N LEU A 111 4.43 -14.28 12.19
CA LEU A 111 5.75 -14.88 12.29
C LEU A 111 6.76 -13.95 11.60
N VAL A 112 7.81 -14.53 11.01
CA VAL A 112 8.79 -13.79 10.20
C VAL A 112 8.17 -13.28 8.90
N GLY A 113 7.25 -14.05 8.31
CA GLY A 113 6.48 -13.71 7.12
C GLY A 113 4.97 -13.66 7.39
N PRO A 114 4.18 -13.13 6.45
CA PRO A 114 2.72 -13.01 6.59
C PRO A 114 2.02 -14.37 6.66
N SER A 115 0.91 -14.44 7.40
CA SER A 115 0.04 -15.62 7.41
C SER A 115 -0.52 -15.91 6.02
N TRP A 116 -0.64 -17.19 5.69
CA TRP A 116 -1.32 -17.69 4.51
C TRP A 116 -2.84 -17.78 4.69
N TYR A 117 -3.37 -17.53 5.88
CA TYR A 117 -4.81 -17.49 6.10
C TYR A 117 -5.48 -16.45 5.18
N GLY A 118 -6.26 -16.93 4.22
CA GLY A 118 -6.94 -16.08 3.24
C GLY A 118 -6.05 -15.53 2.13
N ILE A 119 -4.84 -16.05 1.95
CA ILE A 119 -3.89 -15.50 0.97
C ILE A 119 -4.40 -15.55 -0.48
N ALA A 120 -5.23 -16.54 -0.82
CA ALA A 120 -5.85 -16.65 -2.14
C ALA A 120 -6.78 -15.46 -2.44
N ASN A 121 -7.54 -14.99 -1.45
CA ASN A 121 -8.42 -13.84 -1.60
C ASN A 121 -7.66 -12.51 -1.45
N GLN A 122 -6.63 -12.50 -0.62
CA GLN A 122 -5.78 -11.31 -0.45
C GLN A 122 -4.95 -11.01 -1.71
N SER A 123 -4.54 -12.01 -2.48
CA SER A 123 -3.71 -11.83 -3.67
C SER A 123 -4.43 -11.06 -4.78
N ILE A 124 -5.77 -11.17 -4.90
CA ILE A 124 -6.60 -10.46 -5.89
C ILE A 124 -6.30 -8.96 -5.95
N LYS A 125 -5.96 -8.35 -4.81
CA LYS A 125 -5.76 -6.90 -4.69
C LYS A 125 -4.38 -6.52 -4.18
N ARG A 126 -3.44 -7.47 -4.07
CA ARG A 126 -2.16 -7.18 -3.43
C ARG A 126 -1.30 -6.25 -4.27
N VAL A 127 -1.21 -6.55 -5.57
CA VAL A 127 -0.52 -5.72 -6.55
C VAL A 127 -1.51 -5.34 -7.65
N PRO A 128 -1.76 -4.03 -7.88
CA PRO A 128 -2.69 -3.60 -8.93
C PRO A 128 -2.30 -4.14 -10.31
N GLY A 129 -3.21 -4.86 -10.94
CA GLY A 129 -3.04 -5.41 -12.29
C GLY A 129 -2.43 -6.82 -12.33
N GLU A 130 -2.03 -7.39 -11.19
CA GLU A 130 -1.61 -8.79 -11.11
C GLU A 130 -2.78 -9.72 -10.81
N SER A 131 -2.76 -10.90 -11.42
CA SER A 131 -3.71 -11.95 -11.08
C SER A 131 -3.34 -12.61 -9.74
N PRO A 132 -4.29 -13.29 -9.08
CA PRO A 132 -4.02 -14.06 -7.86
C PRO A 132 -2.87 -15.05 -8.00
N ALA A 133 -2.87 -15.89 -9.04
CA ALA A 133 -1.84 -16.91 -9.22
C ALA A 133 -0.51 -16.29 -9.66
N PHE A 134 -0.54 -15.22 -10.46
CA PHE A 134 0.67 -14.48 -10.82
C PHE A 134 1.34 -13.87 -9.60
N TYR A 135 0.59 -13.18 -8.74
CA TYR A 135 1.11 -12.60 -7.50
C TYR A 135 1.79 -13.66 -6.61
N LEU A 136 1.15 -14.84 -6.44
CA LEU A 136 1.69 -15.90 -5.59
C LEU A 136 2.96 -16.50 -6.20
N TYR A 137 2.97 -16.79 -7.50
CA TYR A 137 4.17 -17.23 -8.22
C TYR A 137 5.30 -16.20 -8.14
N HIS A 138 4.99 -14.94 -8.44
CA HIS A 138 5.94 -13.83 -8.43
C HIS A 138 6.52 -13.61 -7.03
N SER A 139 5.71 -13.70 -5.97
CA SER A 139 6.17 -13.61 -4.58
C SER A 139 7.13 -14.73 -4.20
N VAL A 140 6.96 -15.95 -4.73
CA VAL A 140 7.86 -17.08 -4.47
C VAL A 140 9.12 -17.00 -5.31
N ALA A 141 8.98 -16.69 -6.60
CA ALA A 141 10.11 -16.62 -7.54
C ALA A 141 10.97 -15.36 -7.33
N ASN A 142 10.37 -14.24 -6.92
CA ASN A 142 11.01 -12.93 -6.78
C ASN A 142 10.54 -12.20 -5.49
N PRO A 143 10.82 -12.75 -4.30
CA PRO A 143 10.25 -12.26 -3.03
C PRO A 143 10.62 -10.81 -2.64
N GLY A 144 11.61 -10.21 -3.31
CA GLY A 144 12.02 -8.82 -3.07
C GLY A 144 11.25 -7.79 -3.89
N ASP A 145 10.53 -8.20 -4.93
CA ASP A 145 9.87 -7.28 -5.85
C ASP A 145 8.61 -6.66 -5.24
N PHE A 146 7.93 -7.42 -4.38
CA PHE A 146 6.84 -6.93 -3.55
C PHE A 146 7.02 -7.40 -2.11
N VAL A 147 7.08 -6.44 -1.18
CA VAL A 147 7.17 -6.72 0.26
C VAL A 147 5.89 -6.22 0.92
N VAL A 148 5.20 -7.12 1.61
CA VAL A 148 3.99 -6.77 2.37
C VAL A 148 4.35 -5.78 3.48
N ASP A 149 3.56 -4.70 3.61
CA ASP A 149 3.71 -3.70 4.66
C ASP A 149 3.84 -4.34 6.05
N GLY A 150 4.83 -3.89 6.81
CA GLY A 150 5.12 -4.39 8.15
C GLY A 150 6.00 -5.64 8.21
N TYR A 151 6.41 -6.22 7.08
CA TYR A 151 7.35 -7.34 7.02
C TYR A 151 8.75 -6.91 6.53
N PRO A 152 9.82 -7.56 7.01
CA PRO A 152 11.18 -7.21 6.62
C PRO A 152 11.51 -7.68 5.20
N ALA A 153 12.15 -6.80 4.41
CA ALA A 153 12.69 -7.16 3.10
C ALA A 153 13.93 -8.07 3.22
N GLY A 154 14.16 -8.90 2.20
CA GLY A 154 15.36 -9.74 2.09
C GLY A 154 15.41 -10.95 3.03
N VAL A 155 14.30 -11.26 3.72
CA VAL A 155 14.23 -12.40 4.64
C VAL A 155 13.70 -13.67 3.96
N MET A 156 12.76 -13.55 3.02
CA MET A 156 12.30 -14.69 2.23
C MET A 156 13.39 -15.10 1.22
N PRO A 157 13.83 -16.38 1.21
CA PRO A 157 14.93 -16.82 0.34
C PRO A 157 14.65 -16.58 -1.15
N ALA A 158 15.59 -15.92 -1.85
CA ALA A 158 15.50 -15.67 -3.29
C ALA A 158 15.98 -16.86 -4.15
N THR A 159 16.09 -18.06 -3.56
CA THR A 159 16.62 -19.26 -4.25
C THR A 159 15.53 -20.15 -4.82
N TYR A 160 14.26 -19.91 -4.49
CA TYR A 160 13.17 -20.84 -4.82
C TYR A 160 12.89 -20.96 -6.32
N ALA A 161 13.14 -19.91 -7.11
CA ALA A 161 13.05 -19.99 -8.57
C ALA A 161 14.04 -20.99 -9.18
N ASP A 162 15.21 -21.16 -8.55
CA ASP A 162 16.25 -22.08 -9.01
C ASP A 162 16.13 -23.48 -8.36
N SER A 163 15.62 -23.55 -7.13
CA SER A 163 15.58 -24.79 -6.34
C SER A 163 14.29 -25.60 -6.51
N LEU A 164 13.19 -24.98 -6.92
CA LEU A 164 11.93 -25.67 -7.18
C LEU A 164 11.82 -26.00 -8.66
N SER A 165 11.41 -27.23 -8.98
CA SER A 165 11.00 -27.55 -10.34
C SER A 165 9.72 -26.79 -10.72
N THR A 166 9.44 -26.66 -12.02
CA THR A 166 8.17 -26.10 -12.50
C THR A 166 6.96 -26.82 -11.89
N GLU A 167 7.04 -28.13 -11.72
CA GLU A 167 5.99 -28.95 -11.10
C GLU A 167 5.85 -28.64 -9.60
N ASP A 168 6.95 -28.56 -8.85
CA ASP A 168 6.92 -28.22 -7.42
C ASP A 168 6.40 -26.81 -7.17
N MET A 169 6.80 -25.86 -8.02
CA MET A 169 6.23 -24.51 -8.00
C MET A 169 4.73 -24.55 -8.27
N GLY A 170 4.29 -25.30 -9.29
CA GLY A 170 2.88 -25.51 -9.61
C GLY A 170 2.08 -26.04 -8.42
N ASN A 171 2.56 -27.12 -7.81
CA ASN A 171 1.97 -27.75 -6.63
C ASN A 171 1.89 -26.77 -5.45
N LEU A 172 2.97 -26.04 -5.18
CA LEU A 172 3.02 -25.06 -4.10
C LEU A 172 1.99 -23.94 -4.30
N ILE A 173 1.91 -23.34 -5.48
CA ILE A 173 0.93 -22.27 -5.73
C ILE A 173 -0.50 -22.83 -5.71
N ALA A 174 -0.73 -24.04 -6.23
CA ALA A 174 -2.03 -24.72 -6.13
C ALA A 174 -2.45 -24.90 -4.66
N TYR A 175 -1.52 -25.27 -3.77
CA TYR A 175 -1.76 -25.32 -2.33
C TYR A 175 -2.10 -23.95 -1.74
N LEU A 176 -1.35 -22.89 -2.09
CA LEU A 176 -1.62 -21.53 -1.61
C LEU A 176 -3.01 -21.01 -2.03
N LEU A 177 -3.46 -21.38 -3.23
CA LEU A 177 -4.79 -21.01 -3.75
C LEU A 177 -5.94 -21.66 -2.97
N THR A 178 -5.68 -22.68 -2.13
CA THR A 178 -6.71 -23.30 -1.27
C THR A 178 -7.08 -22.43 -0.06
N PHE A 179 -6.24 -21.47 0.33
CA PHE A 179 -6.45 -20.65 1.52
C PHE A 179 -7.30 -19.41 1.22
N THR A 180 -8.63 -19.59 1.16
CA THR A 180 -9.60 -18.50 0.93
C THR A 180 -9.98 -17.72 2.19
N GLY A 181 -9.66 -18.25 3.38
CA GLY A 181 -9.90 -17.57 4.66
C GLY A 181 -11.36 -17.61 5.12
N GLN A 182 -12.14 -18.56 4.60
CA GLN A 182 -13.50 -18.91 5.02
C GLN A 182 -13.47 -20.16 5.91
#